data_AF-A0A942UU26-F1
#
_entry.id   AF-A0A942UU26-F1
#
_cell.length_a   1.000
_cell.length_b   1.000
_cell.length_c   1.000
_cell.angle_alpha   90.00
_cell.angle_beta   90.00
_cell.angle_gamma   90.00
#
_symmetry.space_group_name_H-M   'P 1'
#
loop_
_entity.id
_entity.type
_entity.pdbx_description
1 polymer ?
#
loop_
_entity_poly.entity_id
_entity_poly.type
_entity_poly.pdbx_seq_one_letter_code
_entity_poly.pdbx_strand_id
1 'polypeptide(L)'
;MRKKFKLEIISDNLAEEMWGEIKKKKTITNGVIVYKCKYYSGVIFNDKEFNIDQNLKRKISPMILIETYNYRGKKYVIERTNNKEKIPEKLESKFVNKRYDERISVFALTEDFIKLFKYYHRDILKKIYRKKLDRKARKYKSENGFINNEIKESIKYLSLKAPEFLKNKDKNEAMKFLDKKLDEALDKLHIDGTKIDIDVELMKDRYKQRRELIK
;
A
#
# COMPACT_ATOMS: atom_id res chain seq x y z
N MET A 1 -1.68 32.90 -2.29
CA MET A 1 -2.98 32.46 -1.74
C MET A 1 -2.75 31.65 -0.47
N ARG A 2 -3.46 31.93 0.63
CA ARG A 2 -3.49 31.05 1.82
C ARG A 2 -4.38 29.84 1.51
N LYS A 3 -3.84 28.73 0.99
CA LYS A 3 -4.58 27.48 0.90
C LYS A 3 -4.63 26.86 2.32
N LYS A 4 -5.82 26.72 2.91
CA LYS A 4 -5.98 25.85 4.09
C LYS A 4 -5.80 24.41 3.61
N PHE A 5 -4.73 23.76 4.06
CA PHE A 5 -4.44 22.37 3.73
C PHE A 5 -5.55 21.45 4.25
N LYS A 6 -6.22 20.72 3.35
CA LYS A 6 -7.20 19.69 3.68
C LYS A 6 -6.83 18.41 2.95
N LEU A 7 -6.06 17.55 3.62
CA LEU A 7 -5.62 16.25 3.10
C LEU A 7 -6.80 15.40 2.59
N GLU A 8 -7.96 15.49 3.22
CA GLU A 8 -9.16 14.77 2.78
C GLU A 8 -9.60 15.15 1.37
N ILE A 9 -9.54 16.43 1.00
CA ILE A 9 -9.94 16.88 -0.35
C ILE A 9 -8.93 16.35 -1.37
N ILE A 10 -7.64 16.46 -1.07
CA ILE A 10 -6.58 15.94 -1.93
C ILE A 10 -6.74 14.42 -2.12
N SER A 11 -7.07 13.71 -1.04
CA SER A 11 -7.28 12.26 -1.08
C SER A 11 -8.54 11.89 -1.86
N ASP A 12 -9.64 12.62 -1.69
CA ASP A 12 -10.89 12.36 -2.42
C ASP A 12 -10.69 12.59 -3.93
N ASN A 13 -10.10 13.73 -4.32
CA ASN A 13 -9.79 14.03 -5.71
C ASN A 13 -8.87 12.97 -6.33
N LEU A 14 -7.80 12.59 -5.63
CA LEU A 14 -6.87 11.56 -6.09
C LEU A 14 -7.55 10.20 -6.22
N ALA A 15 -8.46 9.84 -5.31
CA ALA A 15 -9.23 8.59 -5.40
C ALA A 15 -10.18 8.58 -6.62
N GLU A 16 -10.82 9.71 -6.92
CA GLU A 16 -11.69 9.84 -8.10
C GLU A 16 -10.91 9.76 -9.40
N GLU A 17 -9.79 10.50 -9.49
CA GLU A 17 -8.90 10.50 -10.65
C GLU A 17 -8.32 9.11 -10.92
N MET A 18 -7.91 8.39 -9.88
CA MET A 18 -7.24 7.10 -10.04
C MET A 18 -8.21 5.91 -10.16
N TRP A 19 -9.31 5.91 -9.41
CA TRP A 19 -10.15 4.73 -9.21
C TRP A 19 -11.62 4.95 -9.59
N GLY A 20 -11.96 6.14 -10.08
CA GLY A 20 -13.29 6.55 -10.48
C GLY A 20 -14.17 6.96 -9.29
N GLU A 21 -15.45 7.15 -9.56
CA GLU A 21 -16.45 7.62 -8.60
C GLU A 21 -16.38 6.91 -7.23
N ILE A 22 -16.33 7.69 -6.15
CA ILE A 22 -16.26 7.19 -4.78
C ILE A 22 -17.63 6.63 -4.36
N LYS A 23 -17.71 5.31 -4.19
CA LYS A 23 -18.92 4.63 -3.67
C LYS A 23 -18.95 4.59 -2.15
N LYS A 24 -17.78 4.49 -1.51
CA LYS A 24 -17.66 4.45 -0.05
C LYS A 24 -16.30 4.97 0.39
N LYS A 25 -16.31 5.79 1.44
CA LYS A 25 -15.13 6.32 2.12
C LYS A 25 -15.12 5.89 3.58
N LYS A 26 -13.95 5.52 4.10
CA LYS A 26 -13.74 5.26 5.53
C LYS A 26 -12.40 5.86 5.98
N THR A 27 -12.48 6.93 6.74
CA THR A 27 -11.32 7.50 7.46
C THR A 27 -10.95 6.59 8.63
N ILE A 28 -9.73 6.07 8.63
CA ILE A 28 -9.18 5.26 9.74
C ILE A 28 -8.48 6.18 10.73
N THR A 29 -7.66 7.09 10.22
CA THR A 29 -7.02 8.21 10.95
C THR A 29 -7.01 9.43 10.05
N ASN A 30 -6.62 10.59 10.58
CA ASN A 30 -6.48 11.83 9.81
C ASN A 30 -5.48 11.71 8.64
N GLY A 31 -4.63 10.68 8.63
CA GLY A 31 -3.67 10.41 7.56
C GLY A 31 -3.87 9.10 6.81
N VAL A 32 -4.98 8.37 7.02
CA VAL A 32 -5.25 7.11 6.33
C VAL A 32 -6.75 6.98 6.03
N ILE A 33 -7.08 6.90 4.75
CA ILE A 33 -8.45 6.82 4.26
C ILE A 33 -8.56 5.65 3.30
N VAL A 34 -9.57 4.81 3.49
CA VAL A 34 -9.88 3.69 2.60
C VAL A 34 -11.06 4.07 1.72
N TYR A 35 -10.92 3.80 0.43
CA TYR A 35 -11.91 4.06 -0.59
C TYR A 35 -12.36 2.77 -1.23
N LYS A 36 -13.66 2.70 -1.52
CA LYS A 36 -14.23 1.79 -2.51
C LYS A 36 -14.77 2.66 -3.63
N CYS A 37 -14.13 2.62 -4.79
CA CYS A 37 -14.52 3.41 -5.94
C CYS A 37 -15.17 2.53 -7.01
N LYS A 38 -15.53 3.13 -8.15
CA LYS A 38 -16.17 2.46 -9.27
C LYS A 38 -15.30 1.33 -9.84
N TYR A 39 -14.02 1.59 -10.07
CA TYR A 39 -13.11 0.66 -10.75
C TYR A 39 -12.27 -0.15 -9.75
N TYR A 40 -11.75 0.51 -8.72
CA TYR A 40 -10.87 -0.14 -7.73
C TYR A 40 -11.21 0.27 -6.30
N SER A 41 -10.86 -0.60 -5.37
CA SER A 41 -10.74 -0.22 -3.96
C SER A 41 -9.29 0.11 -3.67
N GLY A 42 -9.06 1.05 -2.76
CA GLY A 42 -7.71 1.49 -2.45
C GLY A 42 -7.62 2.21 -1.11
N VAL A 43 -6.39 2.57 -0.76
CA VAL A 43 -6.05 3.33 0.43
C VAL A 43 -5.18 4.51 0.04
N ILE A 44 -5.50 5.67 0.60
CA ILE A 44 -4.68 6.86 0.49
C ILE A 44 -4.17 7.18 1.88
N PHE A 45 -2.87 7.43 1.99
CA PHE A 45 -2.25 7.78 3.27
C PHE A 45 -1.10 8.75 3.10
N ASN A 46 -0.73 9.41 4.20
CA ASN A 46 0.45 10.27 4.28
C ASN A 46 1.55 9.68 5.19
N ASP A 47 2.80 10.04 4.94
CA ASP A 47 3.96 9.55 5.71
C ASP A 47 4.28 10.30 7.01
N LYS A 48 3.53 11.33 7.37
CA LYS A 48 3.68 12.04 8.66
C LYS A 48 2.97 11.31 9.79
N GLU A 49 1.76 10.85 9.52
CA GLU A 49 0.97 10.00 10.44
C GLU A 49 1.46 8.56 10.42
N PHE A 50 2.24 8.19 9.39
CA PHE A 50 2.62 6.83 9.13
C PHE A 50 4.12 6.68 8.94
N ASN A 51 4.79 6.10 9.95
CA ASN A 51 6.21 5.76 9.85
C ASN A 51 6.38 4.51 8.98
N ILE A 52 6.14 4.67 7.68
CA ILE A 52 6.32 3.63 6.66
C ILE A 52 7.77 3.22 6.66
N ASP A 53 7.98 1.90 6.66
CA ASP A 53 9.31 1.33 6.54
C ASP A 53 10.05 1.98 5.37
N GLN A 54 11.26 2.49 5.61
CA GLN A 54 12.01 3.24 4.62
C GLN A 54 12.26 2.43 3.34
N ASN A 55 12.38 1.10 3.44
CA ASN A 55 12.53 0.23 2.27
C ASN A 55 11.23 0.17 1.47
N LEU A 56 10.08 0.18 2.15
CA LEU A 56 8.79 0.27 1.46
C LEU A 56 8.65 1.62 0.77
N LYS A 57 8.99 2.75 1.42
CA LYS A 57 8.98 4.10 0.80
C LYS A 57 9.85 4.20 -0.46
N ARG A 58 10.94 3.45 -0.55
CA ARG A 58 11.80 3.41 -1.76
C ARG A 58 11.16 2.63 -2.91
N LYS A 59 10.29 1.67 -2.60
CA LYS A 59 9.62 0.82 -3.58
C LYS A 59 8.25 1.37 -4.01
N ILE A 60 7.62 2.21 -3.18
CA ILE A 60 6.37 2.91 -3.53
C ILE A 60 6.67 4.38 -3.84
N SER A 61 6.35 4.84 -5.04
CA SER A 61 6.49 6.25 -5.38
C SER A 61 5.32 7.04 -4.80
N PRO A 62 5.56 8.21 -4.17
CA PRO A 62 4.47 9.08 -3.74
C PRO A 62 3.75 9.64 -4.95
N MET A 63 2.42 9.67 -4.87
CA MET A 63 1.57 10.24 -5.93
C MET A 63 1.53 11.76 -5.84
N ILE A 64 1.62 12.28 -4.61
CA ILE A 64 1.61 13.71 -4.34
C ILE A 64 2.67 14.02 -3.29
N LEU A 65 3.50 15.04 -3.55
CA LEU A 65 4.37 15.63 -2.52
C LEU A 65 3.85 17.00 -2.14
N ILE A 66 3.71 17.23 -0.84
CA ILE A 66 3.20 18.48 -0.32
C ILE A 66 4.32 19.12 0.49
N GLU A 67 4.85 20.22 -0.03
CA GLU A 67 6.00 20.91 0.52
C GLU A 67 5.55 22.26 1.08
N THR A 68 5.90 22.51 2.32
CA THR A 68 5.62 23.77 3.01
C THR A 68 6.89 24.59 3.11
N TYR A 69 6.76 25.88 2.78
CA TYR A 69 7.82 26.87 2.86
C TYR A 69 7.36 28.08 3.68
N ASN A 70 8.16 28.48 4.67
CA ASN A 70 8.00 29.71 5.42
C ASN A 70 8.96 30.77 4.86
N TYR A 71 8.41 31.92 4.47
CA TYR A 71 9.18 33.06 3.97
C TYR A 71 8.61 34.36 4.51
N ARG A 72 9.42 35.10 5.28
CA ARG A 72 9.04 36.39 5.93
C ARG A 72 7.70 36.30 6.68
N GLY A 73 7.55 35.26 7.52
CA GLY A 73 6.33 35.01 8.30
C GLY A 73 5.11 34.53 7.50
N LYS A 74 5.21 34.37 6.17
CA LYS A 74 4.14 33.83 5.32
C LYS A 74 4.40 32.35 5.00
N LYS A 75 3.37 31.52 5.22
CA LYS A 75 3.35 30.09 4.88
C LYS A 75 2.91 29.89 3.42
N TYR A 76 3.67 29.12 2.67
CA TYR A 76 3.40 28.68 1.30
C TYR A 76 3.31 27.15 1.27
N VAL A 77 2.35 26.61 0.53
CA VAL A 77 2.15 25.17 0.36
C VAL A 77 2.17 24.88 -1.13
N ILE A 78 3.06 24.00 -1.56
CA ILE A 78 3.27 23.58 -2.94
C ILE A 78 2.88 22.09 -3.02
N GLU A 79 2.06 21.73 -4.00
CA GLU A 79 1.56 20.39 -4.25
C GLU A 79 2.13 19.87 -5.57
N ARG A 80 3.00 18.85 -5.48
CA ARG A 80 3.68 18.27 -6.63
C ARG A 80 2.95 16.99 -7.05
N THR A 81 1.96 17.15 -7.91
CA THR A 81 1.31 16.06 -8.67
C THR A 81 1.94 15.90 -10.05
N ASN A 82 2.45 17.00 -10.61
CA ASN A 82 3.40 17.06 -11.73
C ASN A 82 4.23 18.35 -11.56
N ASN A 83 5.45 18.41 -12.10
CA ASN A 83 6.36 19.57 -11.90
C ASN A 83 5.90 20.88 -12.61
N LYS A 84 4.60 21.05 -12.90
CA LYS A 84 4.05 22.22 -13.60
C LYS A 84 3.50 23.30 -12.67
N GLU A 85 3.45 23.09 -11.35
CA GLU A 85 3.05 24.17 -10.43
C GLU A 85 4.06 25.32 -10.49
N LYS A 86 3.58 26.52 -10.85
CA LYS A 86 4.42 27.72 -10.90
C LYS A 86 4.85 28.09 -9.50
N ILE A 87 6.16 28.14 -9.31
CA ILE A 87 6.77 28.44 -8.01
C ILE A 87 6.92 29.95 -7.90
N PRO A 88 6.51 30.56 -6.77
CA PRO A 88 6.77 31.98 -6.55
C PRO A 88 8.28 32.24 -6.61
N GLU A 89 8.73 33.23 -7.39
CA GLU A 89 10.16 33.58 -7.58
C GLU A 89 10.92 33.69 -6.25
N LYS A 90 10.30 34.29 -5.23
CA LYS A 90 10.87 34.42 -3.87
C LYS A 90 11.16 33.09 -3.15
N LEU A 91 10.60 31.97 -3.61
CA LEU A 91 10.84 30.63 -3.08
C LEU A 91 11.76 29.80 -3.99
N GLU A 92 12.09 30.29 -5.19
CA GLU A 92 12.78 29.54 -6.22
C GLU A 92 14.13 29.02 -5.74
N SER A 93 14.93 29.84 -5.06
CA SER A 93 16.19 29.40 -4.45
C SER A 93 16.01 28.31 -3.38
N LYS A 94 15.01 28.43 -2.48
CA LYS A 94 14.72 27.38 -1.49
C LYS A 94 14.26 26.09 -2.18
N PHE A 95 13.41 26.22 -3.19
CA PHE A 95 12.84 25.10 -3.93
C PHE A 95 13.88 24.34 -4.75
N VAL A 96 14.69 25.03 -5.55
CA VAL A 96 15.75 24.44 -6.39
C VAL A 96 16.74 23.67 -5.52
N ASN A 97 17.07 24.21 -4.34
CA ASN A 97 17.94 23.56 -3.36
C ASN A 97 17.23 22.49 -2.50
N LYS A 98 15.97 22.15 -2.79
CA LYS A 98 15.16 21.16 -2.05
C LYS A 98 15.08 21.45 -0.53
N ARG A 99 15.09 22.72 -0.13
CA ARG A 99 15.02 23.17 1.27
C ARG A 99 13.59 23.54 1.67
N TYR A 100 12.86 22.56 2.20
CA TYR A 100 11.50 22.71 2.72
C TYR A 100 11.48 22.74 4.27
N ASP A 101 10.52 23.46 4.84
CA ASP A 101 10.29 23.47 6.29
C ASP A 101 9.52 22.21 6.73
N GLU A 102 8.55 21.78 5.91
CA GLU A 102 7.83 20.53 6.10
C GLU A 102 7.56 19.86 4.74
N ARG A 103 7.66 18.54 4.68
CA ARG A 103 7.29 17.74 3.51
C ARG A 103 6.41 16.58 3.92
N ILE A 104 5.29 16.42 3.22
CA ILE A 104 4.34 15.32 3.39
C ILE A 104 4.29 14.57 2.07
N SER A 105 4.49 13.26 2.13
CA SER A 105 4.35 12.40 0.97
C SER A 105 3.00 11.68 1.08
N VAL A 106 2.15 11.85 0.06
CA VAL A 106 0.86 11.17 -0.05
C VAL A 106 0.99 10.04 -1.06
N PHE A 107 0.53 8.87 -0.67
CA PHE A 107 0.57 7.66 -1.46
C PHE A 107 -0.86 7.19 -1.67
N ALA A 108 -1.17 6.74 -2.89
CA ALA A 108 -2.42 6.07 -3.22
C ALA A 108 -2.11 4.69 -3.74
N LEU A 109 -2.75 3.70 -3.12
CA LEU A 109 -2.39 2.31 -3.20
C LEU A 109 -3.67 1.49 -3.43
N THR A 110 -3.70 0.60 -4.44
CA THR A 110 -4.86 -0.26 -4.74
C THR A 110 -5.02 -1.41 -3.74
N GLU A 111 -6.03 -2.27 -3.93
CA GLU A 111 -6.37 -3.37 -3.02
C GLU A 111 -5.18 -4.31 -2.68
N ASP A 112 -4.31 -4.57 -3.65
CA ASP A 112 -3.09 -5.37 -3.49
C ASP A 112 -2.15 -4.76 -2.45
N PHE A 113 -2.09 -3.44 -2.43
CA PHE A 113 -1.29 -2.67 -1.51
C PHE A 113 -1.96 -2.47 -0.15
N ILE A 114 -3.27 -2.70 -0.01
CA ILE A 114 -3.92 -2.79 1.30
C ILE A 114 -3.35 -3.99 2.06
N LYS A 115 -3.11 -5.13 1.39
CA LYS A 115 -2.45 -6.29 2.00
C LYS A 115 -1.01 -5.95 2.40
N LEU A 116 -0.29 -5.25 1.53
CA LEU A 116 1.06 -4.76 1.83
C LEU A 116 1.09 -3.83 3.04
N PHE A 117 0.16 -2.89 3.11
CA PHE A 117 0.03 -1.93 4.21
C PHE A 117 -0.26 -2.62 5.54
N LYS A 118 -1.18 -3.60 5.55
CA LYS A 118 -1.47 -4.44 6.72
C LYS A 118 -0.25 -5.25 7.16
N TYR A 119 0.49 -5.80 6.21
CA TYR A 119 1.70 -6.60 6.45
C TYR A 119 2.82 -5.78 7.11
N TYR A 120 3.05 -4.56 6.65
CA TYR A 120 4.09 -3.70 7.21
C TYR A 120 3.67 -3.02 8.52
N HIS A 121 2.37 -2.81 8.74
CA HIS A 121 1.89 -1.95 9.82
C HIS A 121 0.77 -2.58 10.66
N ARG A 122 1.19 -3.44 11.59
CA ARG A 122 0.32 -4.15 12.53
C ARG A 122 -0.59 -3.24 13.35
N ASP A 123 -0.13 -2.06 13.75
CA ASP A 123 -0.92 -1.17 14.61
C ASP A 123 -2.14 -0.57 13.90
N ILE A 124 -2.13 -0.50 12.57
CA ILE A 124 -3.33 -0.12 11.83
C ILE A 124 -4.39 -1.19 11.88
N LEU A 125 -4.01 -2.46 11.93
CA LEU A 125 -4.98 -3.53 12.14
C LEU A 125 -5.68 -3.34 13.50
N LYS A 126 -4.95 -2.94 14.55
CA LYS A 126 -5.59 -2.58 15.83
C LYS A 126 -6.63 -1.47 15.66
N LYS A 127 -6.26 -0.36 14.98
CA LYS A 127 -7.17 0.78 14.75
C LYS A 127 -8.38 0.45 13.86
N ILE A 128 -8.18 -0.26 12.73
CA ILE A 128 -9.25 -0.65 11.80
C ILE A 128 -10.27 -1.56 12.48
N TYR A 129 -9.78 -2.47 13.33
CA TYR A 129 -10.57 -3.58 13.87
C TYR A 129 -10.99 -3.39 15.32
N ARG A 130 -10.60 -2.30 16.00
CA ARG A 130 -11.05 -1.95 17.37
C ARG A 130 -12.55 -2.12 17.58
N LYS A 131 -13.39 -1.71 16.60
CA LYS A 131 -14.87 -1.87 16.64
C LYS A 131 -15.40 -3.21 16.10
N LYS A 132 -14.58 -3.98 15.36
CA LYS A 132 -14.96 -5.29 14.79
C LYS A 132 -14.52 -6.46 15.67
N LEU A 133 -13.62 -6.23 16.63
CA LEU A 133 -13.11 -7.25 17.53
C LEU A 133 -14.23 -7.81 18.41
N ASP A 134 -15.18 -7.03 18.91
CA ASP A 134 -16.27 -7.59 19.73
C ASP A 134 -17.13 -8.64 19.00
N ARG A 135 -17.31 -8.49 17.68
CA ARG A 135 -18.05 -9.47 16.84
C ARG A 135 -17.16 -10.57 16.22
N LYS A 136 -15.87 -10.31 15.98
CA LYS A 136 -14.94 -11.28 15.34
C LYS A 136 -13.99 -11.99 16.30
N ALA A 137 -13.82 -11.52 17.53
CA ALA A 137 -12.93 -12.09 18.54
C ALA A 137 -13.32 -13.52 18.91
N ARG A 138 -14.62 -13.86 18.83
CA ARG A 138 -15.09 -15.24 19.02
C ARG A 138 -14.38 -16.24 18.09
N LYS A 139 -14.00 -15.85 16.86
CA LYS A 139 -13.26 -16.74 15.93
C LYS A 139 -11.77 -16.83 16.22
N TYR A 140 -11.14 -15.76 16.74
CA TYR A 140 -9.67 -15.65 16.81
C TYR A 140 -9.09 -15.62 18.23
N LYS A 141 -9.93 -15.80 19.26
CA LYS A 141 -9.60 -15.84 20.70
C LYS A 141 -8.98 -14.57 21.28
N SER A 142 -8.25 -13.76 20.49
CA SER A 142 -7.65 -12.49 20.89
C SER A 142 -7.44 -11.55 19.70
N GLU A 143 -7.22 -10.26 19.98
CA GLU A 143 -6.82 -9.26 18.98
C GLU A 143 -5.51 -9.62 18.29
N ASN A 144 -4.51 -10.08 19.06
CA ASN A 144 -3.23 -10.52 18.53
C ASN A 144 -3.38 -11.75 17.62
N GLY A 145 -4.27 -12.69 17.96
CA GLY A 145 -4.59 -13.84 17.11
C GLY A 145 -5.13 -13.42 15.74
N PHE A 146 -6.05 -12.44 15.73
CA PHE A 146 -6.59 -11.88 14.50
C PHE A 146 -5.51 -11.15 13.66
N ILE A 147 -4.69 -10.31 14.30
CA ILE A 147 -3.60 -9.59 13.63
C ILE A 147 -2.62 -10.58 13.00
N ASN A 148 -2.19 -11.60 13.74
CA ASN A 148 -1.29 -12.61 13.22
C ASN A 148 -1.89 -13.35 12.02
N ASN A 149 -3.19 -13.63 12.05
CA ASN A 149 -3.89 -14.21 10.90
C ASN A 149 -3.89 -13.27 9.68
N GLU A 150 -4.24 -12.00 9.85
CA GLU A 150 -4.20 -11.02 8.73
C GLU A 150 -2.79 -10.88 8.15
N ILE A 151 -1.75 -10.96 8.99
CA ILE A 151 -0.35 -10.94 8.55
C ILE A 151 -0.02 -12.21 7.74
N LYS A 152 -0.39 -13.40 8.22
CA LYS A 152 -0.22 -14.65 7.46
C LYS A 152 -0.92 -14.61 6.11
N GLU A 153 -2.17 -14.15 6.09
CA GLU A 153 -2.92 -13.99 4.84
C GLU A 153 -2.27 -12.96 3.91
N SER A 154 -1.62 -11.93 4.45
CA SER A 154 -0.88 -10.97 3.65
C SER A 154 0.43 -11.56 3.11
N ILE A 155 1.14 -12.39 3.87
CA ILE A 155 2.33 -13.12 3.38
C ILE A 155 1.96 -14.02 2.19
N LYS A 156 0.89 -14.81 2.32
CA LYS A 156 0.37 -15.65 1.24
C LYS A 156 0.03 -14.83 0.01
N TYR A 157 -0.68 -13.71 0.20
CA TYR A 157 -1.04 -12.81 -0.88
C TYR A 157 0.19 -12.27 -1.62
N LEU A 158 1.12 -11.68 -0.87
CA LEU A 158 2.33 -11.06 -1.39
C LEU A 158 3.19 -12.09 -2.13
N SER A 159 3.34 -13.30 -1.61
CA SER A 159 4.12 -14.34 -2.29
C SER A 159 3.65 -14.64 -3.72
N LEU A 160 2.35 -14.50 -4.00
CA LEU A 160 1.76 -14.78 -5.32
C LEU A 160 1.69 -13.55 -6.23
N LYS A 161 1.63 -12.35 -5.65
CA LYS A 161 1.24 -11.12 -6.35
C LYS A 161 2.29 -10.01 -6.31
N ALA A 162 3.08 -9.94 -5.26
CA ALA A 162 4.08 -8.89 -5.04
C ALA A 162 5.24 -9.41 -4.14
N PRO A 163 5.92 -10.50 -4.54
CA PRO A 163 6.92 -11.19 -3.71
C PRO A 163 8.12 -10.31 -3.31
N GLU A 164 8.47 -9.34 -4.15
CA GLU A 164 9.54 -8.38 -3.94
C GLU A 164 9.35 -7.51 -2.69
N PHE A 165 8.15 -7.48 -2.12
CA PHE A 165 7.84 -6.74 -0.90
C PHE A 165 7.81 -7.62 0.37
N LEU A 166 8.24 -8.87 0.32
CA LEU A 166 8.34 -9.70 1.52
C LEU A 166 9.56 -9.30 2.37
N LYS A 167 9.39 -9.26 3.69
CA LYS A 167 10.49 -9.04 4.64
C LYS A 167 11.34 -10.30 4.74
N ASN A 168 12.65 -10.14 4.97
CA ASN A 168 13.60 -11.25 5.09
C ASN A 168 13.15 -12.36 6.05
N LYS A 169 12.60 -11.99 7.22
CA LYS A 169 12.13 -12.95 8.23
C LYS A 169 10.97 -13.85 7.77
N ASP A 170 10.19 -13.41 6.78
CA ASP A 170 8.98 -14.10 6.32
C ASP A 170 9.22 -14.83 4.98
N LYS A 171 10.43 -14.72 4.39
CA LYS A 171 10.80 -15.38 3.11
C LYS A 171 10.60 -16.89 3.16
N ASN A 172 11.00 -17.54 4.25
CA ASN A 172 10.86 -19.01 4.39
C ASN A 172 9.38 -19.45 4.44
N GLU A 173 8.51 -18.70 5.12
CA GLU A 173 7.07 -19.01 5.16
C GLU A 173 6.45 -18.82 3.77
N ALA A 174 6.83 -17.77 3.06
CA ALA A 174 6.37 -17.51 1.70
C ALA A 174 6.80 -18.61 0.71
N MET A 175 8.05 -19.06 0.78
CA MET A 175 8.57 -20.14 -0.08
C MET A 175 7.80 -21.44 0.14
N LYS A 176 7.61 -21.85 1.40
CA LYS A 176 6.80 -23.05 1.74
C LYS A 176 5.37 -22.96 1.20
N PHE A 177 4.78 -21.77 1.23
CA PHE A 177 3.45 -21.57 0.69
C PHE A 177 3.42 -21.64 -0.85
N LEU A 178 4.43 -21.11 -1.53
CA LEU A 178 4.56 -21.21 -2.98
C LEU A 178 4.73 -22.65 -3.44
N ASP A 179 5.56 -23.43 -2.76
CA ASP A 179 5.78 -24.86 -3.08
C ASP A 179 4.46 -25.63 -2.96
N LYS A 180 3.75 -25.46 -1.84
CA LYS A 180 2.41 -26.07 -1.66
C LYS A 180 1.43 -25.66 -2.77
N LYS A 181 1.46 -24.40 -3.20
CA LYS A 181 0.56 -23.90 -4.26
C LYS A 181 0.92 -24.37 -5.65
N LEU A 182 2.19 -24.68 -5.90
CA LEU A 182 2.63 -25.34 -7.11
C LEU A 182 2.12 -26.79 -7.13
N ASP A 183 2.32 -27.54 -6.04
CA ASP A 183 1.86 -28.93 -5.92
C ASP A 183 0.34 -29.03 -6.14
N GLU A 184 -0.45 -28.21 -5.44
CA GLU A 184 -1.91 -28.15 -5.60
C GLU A 184 -2.36 -27.84 -7.04
N ALA A 185 -1.56 -27.08 -7.80
CA ALA A 185 -1.90 -26.70 -9.15
C ALA A 185 -1.49 -27.77 -10.18
N LEU A 186 -0.37 -28.47 -9.94
CA LEU A 186 0.06 -29.62 -10.72
C LEU A 186 -0.89 -30.81 -10.54
N ASP A 187 -1.36 -31.06 -9.31
CA ASP A 187 -2.32 -32.14 -9.02
C ASP A 187 -3.64 -31.94 -9.78
N LYS A 188 -4.13 -30.69 -9.87
CA LYS A 188 -5.34 -30.37 -10.64
C LYS A 188 -5.19 -30.64 -12.13
N LEU A 189 -4.06 -30.21 -12.72
CA LEU A 189 -3.73 -30.50 -14.12
C LEU A 189 -3.65 -32.01 -14.38
N HIS A 190 -3.21 -32.78 -13.39
CA HIS A 190 -3.17 -34.24 -13.50
C HIS A 190 -4.57 -34.88 -13.49
N ILE A 191 -5.50 -34.35 -12.68
CA ILE A 191 -6.88 -34.85 -12.54
C ILE A 191 -7.74 -34.50 -13.78
N ASP A 192 -7.52 -33.33 -14.39
CA ASP A 192 -8.30 -32.88 -15.56
C ASP A 192 -7.93 -33.64 -16.86
N GLY A 193 -7.01 -34.60 -16.81
CA GLY A 193 -6.65 -35.47 -17.94
C GLY A 193 -5.82 -34.79 -19.05
N THR A 194 -5.80 -33.47 -19.12
CA THR A 194 -4.96 -32.64 -20.01
C THR A 194 -3.60 -32.37 -19.38
N LYS A 195 -2.72 -33.38 -19.35
CA LYS A 195 -1.28 -33.13 -19.19
C LYS A 195 -0.73 -32.63 -20.53
N ILE A 196 -0.75 -31.32 -20.73
CA ILE A 196 0.03 -30.69 -21.78
C ILE A 196 1.36 -30.28 -21.12
N ASP A 197 2.48 -30.87 -21.57
CA ASP A 197 3.80 -30.61 -20.98
C ASP A 197 4.14 -29.11 -20.93
N ILE A 198 3.65 -28.35 -21.91
CA ILE A 198 3.77 -26.89 -22.00
C ILE A 198 3.08 -26.19 -20.81
N ASP A 199 1.88 -26.61 -20.40
CA ASP A 199 1.14 -25.98 -19.29
C ASP A 199 1.83 -26.23 -17.95
N VAL A 200 2.40 -27.44 -17.78
CA VAL A 200 3.19 -27.79 -16.60
C VAL A 200 4.46 -26.95 -16.52
N GLU A 201 5.16 -26.77 -17.65
CA GLU A 201 6.38 -25.98 -17.73
C GLU A 201 6.11 -24.49 -17.46
N LEU A 202 5.10 -23.91 -18.12
CA LEU A 202 4.65 -22.52 -17.86
C LEU A 202 4.29 -22.29 -16.40
N MET A 203 3.66 -23.27 -15.76
CA MET A 203 3.30 -23.18 -14.35
C MET A 203 4.54 -23.21 -13.44
N LYS A 204 5.46 -24.16 -13.66
CA LYS A 204 6.72 -24.23 -12.92
C LYS A 204 7.53 -22.94 -13.08
N ASP A 205 7.62 -22.39 -14.28
CA ASP A 205 8.33 -21.15 -14.55
C ASP A 205 7.70 -19.95 -13.84
N ARG A 206 6.38 -19.84 -13.82
CA ARG A 206 5.67 -18.78 -13.08
C ARG A 206 6.00 -18.82 -11.58
N TYR A 207 6.05 -20.01 -10.97
CA TYR A 207 6.41 -20.14 -9.56
C TYR A 207 7.91 -19.93 -9.32
N LYS A 208 8.77 -20.34 -10.26
CA LYS A 208 10.22 -20.07 -10.22
C LYS A 208 10.53 -18.57 -10.20
N GLN A 209 9.92 -17.79 -11.10
CA GLN A 209 10.07 -16.33 -11.14
C GLN A 209 9.68 -15.67 -9.81
N ARG A 210 8.55 -16.10 -9.22
CA ARG A 210 8.12 -15.60 -7.90
C ARG A 210 9.13 -15.93 -6.80
N ARG A 211 9.67 -17.15 -6.80
CA ARG A 211 10.71 -17.56 -5.84
C ARG A 211 11.99 -16.74 -5.99
N GLU A 212 12.39 -16.43 -7.22
CA GLU A 212 13.56 -15.59 -7.50
C GLU A 212 13.38 -14.18 -6.94
N LEU A 213 12.19 -13.59 -7.04
CA LEU A 213 11.87 -12.28 -6.46
C LEU A 213 11.81 -12.29 -4.92
N ILE A 214 11.70 -13.46 -4.28
CA ILE A 214 11.75 -13.63 -2.82
C ILE A 214 13.21 -13.74 -2.33
N LYS A 215 14.17 -14.15 -3.16
CA LYS A 215 15.57 -14.36 -2.74
C LYS A 215 16.20 -13.08 -2.19
#